data_AF-A0ABD0N8P5-F1
#
_entry.id   AF-A0ABD0N8P5-F1
#
_cell.length_a   1.000
_cell.length_b   1.000
_cell.length_c   1.000
_cell.angle_alpha   90.00
_cell.angle_beta   90.00
_cell.angle_gamma   90.00
#
_symmetry.space_group_name_H-M   'P 1'
#
loop_
_entity.id
_entity.type
_entity.pdbx_description
1 polymer ?
#
loop_
_entity_poly.entity_id
_entity_poly.type
_entity_poly.pdbx_seq_one_letter_code
_entity_poly.pdbx_strand_id
1 'polypeptide(L)'
;KPPIPARTDKPLMGLHTNKNFIKTNAVENIMAVPKKPQPVYAYTKKGDKEPLENSGLVPKYIKKKDYGQTPEYLLQRKEEVKKAQEEYDNYVKERMREGAMKQLSDEERDNILQ
;
A
#
# COMPACT_ATOMS: atom_id res chain seq x y z
N LYS A 1 -8.48 -13.76 33.66
CA LYS A 1 -9.66 -13.42 32.82
C LYS A 1 -10.83 -13.25 33.77
N PRO A 2 -11.62 -12.16 33.69
CA PRO A 2 -12.79 -12.01 34.56
C PRO A 2 -13.81 -13.13 34.28
N PRO A 3 -14.55 -13.58 35.31
CA PRO A 3 -15.57 -14.62 35.14
C PRO A 3 -16.71 -14.13 34.23
N ILE A 4 -17.26 -15.06 33.45
CA ILE A 4 -18.36 -14.77 32.52
C ILE A 4 -19.66 -14.66 33.34
N PRO A 5 -20.51 -13.64 33.10
CA PRO A 5 -21.79 -13.49 33.80
C PRO A 5 -22.66 -14.75 33.67
N ALA A 6 -23.37 -15.11 34.75
CA ALA A 6 -24.23 -16.27 34.75
C ALA A 6 -25.52 -16.01 33.95
N ARG A 7 -26.16 -17.05 33.41
CA ARG A 7 -27.44 -16.93 32.68
C ARG A 7 -28.56 -16.32 33.54
N THR A 8 -28.43 -16.40 34.87
CA THR A 8 -29.36 -15.87 35.87
C THR A 8 -29.05 -14.43 36.30
N ASP A 9 -27.87 -13.90 35.95
CA ASP A 9 -27.51 -12.52 36.25
C ASP A 9 -28.33 -11.57 35.39
N LYS A 10 -29.26 -10.88 36.04
CA LYS A 10 -30.03 -9.82 35.40
C LYS A 10 -29.10 -8.61 35.29
N PRO A 11 -28.91 -8.02 34.10
CA PRO A 11 -28.16 -6.77 34.00
C PRO A 11 -28.83 -5.71 34.89
N LEU A 12 -28.07 -4.70 35.30
CA LEU A 12 -28.64 -3.54 35.99
C LEU A 12 -29.70 -2.89 35.10
N MET A 13 -30.96 -3.23 35.37
CA MET A 13 -32.12 -2.71 34.63
C MET A 13 -32.41 -1.28 35.09
N GLY A 14 -32.74 -0.40 34.15
CA GLY A 14 -33.04 1.00 34.47
C GLY A 14 -31.85 1.95 34.40
N LEU A 15 -30.77 1.60 33.69
CA LEU A 15 -29.77 2.57 33.24
C LEU A 15 -30.42 3.55 32.25
N HIS A 16 -31.15 4.52 32.77
CA HIS A 16 -31.70 5.63 31.99
C HIS A 16 -30.67 6.76 31.94
N THR A 17 -30.36 7.22 30.74
CA THR A 17 -29.47 8.38 30.60
C THR A 17 -30.28 9.64 30.90
N ASN A 18 -29.84 10.47 31.84
CA ASN A 18 -30.40 11.82 32.03
C ASN A 18 -29.92 12.81 30.94
N LYS A 19 -29.36 12.31 29.84
CA LYS A 19 -28.83 13.12 28.75
C LYS A 19 -30.00 13.72 27.98
N ASN A 20 -30.02 15.05 27.87
CA ASN A 20 -30.96 15.74 27.01
C ASN A 20 -30.45 15.69 25.56
N PHE A 21 -30.91 14.69 24.81
CA PHE A 21 -30.52 14.48 23.41
C PHE A 21 -30.85 15.68 22.51
N ILE A 22 -31.92 16.43 22.80
CA ILE A 22 -32.31 17.61 22.03
C ILE A 22 -31.25 18.69 22.17
N LYS A 23 -30.87 19.01 23.41
CA LYS A 23 -29.84 20.03 23.68
C LYS A 23 -28.48 19.60 23.16
N THR A 24 -28.11 18.33 23.31
CA THR A 24 -26.80 17.85 22.85
C THR A 24 -26.69 17.86 21.34
N ASN A 25 -27.73 17.43 20.62
CA ASN A 25 -27.73 17.41 19.16
C ASN A 25 -27.76 18.84 18.59
N ALA A 26 -28.44 19.77 19.27
CA ALA A 26 -28.43 21.19 18.89
C ALA A 26 -27.02 21.79 19.02
N VAL A 27 -26.38 21.60 20.16
CA VAL A 27 -25.00 22.08 20.39
C VAL A 27 -24.03 21.42 19.40
N GLU A 28 -24.15 20.12 19.17
CA GLU A 28 -23.31 19.39 18.21
C GLU A 28 -23.44 19.95 16.79
N ASN A 29 -24.66 20.22 16.31
CA ASN A 29 -24.87 20.81 14.99
C ASN A 29 -24.39 22.26 14.89
N ILE A 30 -24.56 23.07 15.95
CA ILE A 30 -24.08 24.46 15.98
C ILE A 30 -22.55 24.51 15.96
N MET A 31 -21.90 23.59 16.68
CA MET A 31 -20.44 23.48 16.76
C MET A 31 -19.83 22.71 15.58
N ALA A 32 -20.63 22.04 14.76
CA ALA A 32 -20.16 21.29 13.62
C ALA A 32 -19.49 22.21 12.60
N VAL A 33 -18.27 21.85 12.18
CA VAL A 33 -17.58 22.58 11.12
C VAL A 33 -18.34 22.37 9.80
N PRO A 34 -18.69 23.45 9.06
CA PRO A 34 -19.35 23.33 7.77
C PRO A 34 -18.56 22.46 6.81
N LYS A 35 -19.24 21.52 6.14
CA LYS A 35 -18.62 20.70 5.10
C LYS A 35 -18.22 21.61 3.93
N LYS A 36 -16.98 21.46 3.45
CA LYS A 36 -16.54 22.13 2.23
C LYS A 36 -17.41 21.64 1.07
N PRO A 37 -18.03 22.53 0.27
CA PRO A 37 -18.82 22.11 -0.87
C PRO A 37 -17.93 21.38 -1.87
N GLN A 38 -18.47 20.38 -2.54
CA GLN A 38 -17.76 19.73 -3.64
C GLN A 38 -17.59 20.75 -4.79
N PRO A 39 -16.40 20.80 -5.43
CA PRO A 39 -16.20 21.63 -6.60
C PRO A 39 -17.06 21.08 -7.75
N VAL A 40 -18.02 21.87 -8.21
CA VAL A 40 -19.02 21.47 -9.19
C VAL A 40 -19.13 22.58 -10.23
N TYR A 41 -19.15 22.20 -11.50
CA TYR A 41 -19.44 23.09 -12.61
C TYR A 41 -20.93 23.09 -12.91
N ALA A 42 -21.55 24.28 -12.92
CA ALA A 42 -22.92 24.47 -13.34
C ALA A 42 -22.93 25.01 -14.77
N TYR A 43 -23.56 24.29 -15.69
CA TYR A 43 -23.57 24.64 -17.12
C TYR A 43 -24.94 25.06 -17.64
N THR A 44 -26.03 24.82 -16.89
CA THR A 44 -27.38 25.26 -17.26
C THR A 44 -27.93 26.31 -16.31
N LYS A 45 -28.78 27.21 -16.84
CA LYS A 45 -29.55 28.17 -16.03
C LYS A 45 -30.52 27.49 -15.05
N LYS A 46 -30.83 26.21 -15.26
CA LYS A 46 -31.69 25.37 -14.40
C LYS A 46 -30.94 24.75 -13.21
N GLY A 47 -29.62 24.92 -13.15
CA GLY A 47 -28.81 24.43 -12.04
C GLY A 47 -28.35 22.99 -12.18
N ASP A 48 -28.32 22.45 -13.41
CA ASP A 48 -27.66 21.15 -13.67
C ASP A 48 -26.16 21.30 -13.41
N LYS A 49 -25.62 20.32 -12.70
CA LYS A 49 -24.35 20.40 -12.00
C LYS A 49 -23.57 19.13 -12.23
N GLU A 50 -22.35 19.25 -12.73
CA GLU A 50 -21.43 18.13 -12.92
C GLU A 50 -20.21 18.27 -11.99
N PRO A 51 -19.75 17.18 -11.33
CA PRO A 51 -18.54 17.21 -10.52
C PRO A 51 -17.32 17.64 -11.34
N LEU A 52 -16.59 18.65 -10.84
CA LEU A 52 -15.44 19.21 -11.56
C LEU A 52 -14.30 18.20 -11.70
N GLU A 53 -14.18 17.26 -10.75
CA GLU A 53 -13.16 16.20 -10.73
C GLU A 53 -13.17 15.28 -11.98
N ASN A 54 -14.33 15.13 -12.64
CA ASN A 54 -14.48 14.24 -13.79
C ASN A 54 -14.43 14.98 -15.13
N SER A 55 -14.57 16.31 -15.11
CA SER A 55 -14.63 17.15 -16.31
C SER A 55 -13.31 17.32 -17.05
N GLY A 56 -12.19 16.83 -16.50
CA GLY A 56 -10.85 17.05 -17.03
C GLY A 56 -10.31 18.49 -16.86
N LEU A 57 -11.12 19.43 -16.34
CA LEU A 57 -10.73 20.82 -16.08
C LEU A 57 -9.81 20.98 -14.87
N VAL A 58 -9.78 19.98 -13.97
CA VAL A 58 -8.93 19.98 -12.79
C VAL A 58 -7.89 18.86 -12.90
N PRO A 59 -6.59 19.19 -12.77
CA PRO A 59 -5.55 18.17 -12.74
C PRO A 59 -5.64 17.29 -11.50
N LYS A 60 -6.20 16.09 -11.67
CA LYS A 60 -6.39 15.09 -10.60
C LYS A 60 -5.11 14.35 -10.23
N TYR A 61 -4.32 13.97 -11.23
CA TYR A 61 -3.19 13.04 -11.05
C TYR A 61 -1.83 13.74 -10.88
N ILE A 62 -1.73 15.03 -11.18
CA ILE A 62 -0.46 15.78 -11.11
C ILE A 62 -0.02 16.00 -9.65
N LYS A 63 -0.98 16.22 -8.74
CA LYS A 63 -0.71 16.48 -7.31
C LYS A 63 -0.62 15.20 -6.47
N LYS A 64 -0.46 14.04 -7.10
CA LYS A 64 -0.29 12.77 -6.39
C LYS A 64 1.05 12.82 -5.63
N LYS A 65 1.10 12.31 -4.39
CA LYS A 65 2.32 12.35 -3.56
C LYS A 65 3.49 11.60 -4.19
N ASP A 66 3.16 10.51 -4.87
CA ASP A 66 4.03 9.60 -5.60
C ASP A 66 4.09 9.92 -7.10
N TYR A 67 3.68 11.12 -7.51
CA TYR A 67 3.83 11.54 -8.90
C TYR A 67 5.30 11.55 -9.30
N GLY A 68 5.64 10.84 -10.38
CA GLY A 68 7.03 10.68 -10.84
C GLY A 68 7.86 9.67 -10.04
N GLN A 69 7.33 9.07 -8.98
CA GLN A 69 8.02 8.01 -8.24
C GLN A 69 7.75 6.65 -8.89
N THR A 70 8.79 5.82 -8.98
CA THR A 70 8.66 4.43 -9.44
C THR A 70 7.92 3.62 -8.38
N PRO A 71 6.78 2.97 -8.71
CA PRO A 71 6.08 2.10 -7.79
C PRO A 71 6.95 0.96 -7.26
N GLU A 72 6.74 0.59 -6.00
CA GLU A 72 7.53 -0.44 -5.30
C GLU A 72 7.53 -1.79 -6.03
N TYR A 73 6.40 -2.20 -6.58
CA TYR A 73 6.29 -3.47 -7.31
C TYR A 73 7.22 -3.54 -8.54
N LEU A 74 7.55 -2.41 -9.17
CA LEU A 74 8.51 -2.38 -10.28
C LEU A 74 9.94 -2.58 -9.80
N LEU A 75 10.27 -2.11 -8.60
CA LEU A 75 11.58 -2.34 -7.98
C LEU A 75 11.74 -3.82 -7.64
N GLN A 76 10.73 -4.41 -6.98
CA GLN A 76 10.70 -5.84 -6.65
C GLN A 76 10.88 -6.70 -7.92
N ARG A 77 10.13 -6.39 -8.98
CA ARG A 77 10.27 -7.10 -10.26
C ARG A 77 11.66 -6.97 -10.88
N LYS A 78 12.30 -5.80 -10.77
CA LYS A 78 13.67 -5.60 -11.27
C LYS A 78 14.68 -6.45 -10.50
N GLU A 79 14.53 -6.55 -9.18
CA GLU A 79 15.36 -7.40 -8.33
C GLU A 79 15.17 -8.89 -8.64
N GLU A 80 13.93 -9.34 -8.81
CA GLU A 80 13.61 -10.72 -9.21
C GLU A 80 14.28 -11.09 -10.54
N VAL A 81 14.15 -10.23 -11.56
CA VAL A 81 14.78 -10.44 -12.86
C VAL A 81 16.30 -10.49 -12.75
N LYS A 82 16.89 -9.59 -11.95
CA LYS A 82 18.35 -9.57 -11.72
C LYS A 82 18.82 -10.85 -11.05
N LYS A 83 18.12 -11.30 -10.00
CA LYS A 83 18.43 -12.53 -9.28
C LYS A 83 18.32 -13.77 -10.18
N ALA A 84 17.27 -13.85 -10.99
CA ALA A 84 17.09 -14.95 -11.95
C ALA A 84 18.22 -15.00 -12.99
N GLN A 85 18.69 -13.83 -13.46
CA GLN A 85 19.83 -13.77 -14.37
C GLN A 85 21.12 -14.25 -13.70
N GLU A 86 21.40 -13.81 -12.48
CA GLU A 86 22.57 -14.24 -11.71
C GLU A 86 22.57 -15.75 -11.45
N GLU A 87 21.42 -16.33 -11.09
CA GLU A 87 21.25 -17.77 -10.92
C GLU A 87 21.52 -18.54 -12.23
N TYR A 88 21.01 -18.04 -13.36
CA TYR A 88 21.28 -18.63 -14.67
C TYR A 88 22.76 -18.56 -15.04
N ASP A 89 23.39 -17.41 -14.86
CA ASP A 89 24.82 -17.22 -15.16
C ASP A 89 25.70 -18.12 -14.29
N ASN A 90 25.34 -18.28 -13.01
CA ASN A 90 26.04 -19.20 -12.10
C ASN A 90 25.84 -20.66 -12.51
N TYR A 91 24.62 -21.06 -12.87
CA TYR A 91 24.36 -22.39 -13.40
C TYR A 91 25.21 -22.68 -14.63
N VAL A 92 25.26 -21.76 -15.61
CA VAL A 92 26.09 -21.92 -16.80
C VAL A 92 27.58 -22.03 -16.44
N LYS A 93 28.08 -21.21 -15.51
CA LYS A 93 29.48 -21.28 -15.05
C LYS A 93 29.83 -22.62 -14.42
N GLU A 94 29.00 -23.15 -13.52
CA GLU A 94 29.24 -24.45 -12.89
C GLU A 94 29.18 -25.58 -13.94
N ARG A 95 28.20 -25.55 -14.85
CA ARG A 95 28.08 -26.52 -15.95
C ARG A 95 29.28 -26.50 -16.90
N MET A 96 29.86 -25.32 -17.13
CA MET A 96 31.11 -25.15 -17.89
C MET A 96 32.32 -25.66 -17.11
N ARG A 97 32.38 -25.44 -15.79
CA ARG A 97 33.46 -25.94 -14.93
C ARG A 97 33.46 -27.47 -14.85
N GLU A 98 32.30 -28.10 -14.71
CA GLU A 98 32.15 -29.56 -14.70
C GLU A 98 32.53 -30.20 -16.05
N GLY A 99 32.20 -29.52 -17.16
CA GLY A 99 32.60 -29.95 -18.50
C GLY A 99 34.05 -29.64 -18.87
N ALA A 100 34.74 -28.77 -18.11
CA ALA A 100 36.12 -28.42 -18.36
C ALA A 100 37.06 -29.49 -17.79
N MET A 101 38.06 -29.89 -18.58
CA MET A 101 39.12 -30.77 -18.08
C MET A 101 39.87 -30.06 -16.93
N LYS A 102 40.15 -30.81 -15.86
CA LYS A 102 40.89 -30.34 -14.68
C LYS A 102 42.15 -29.60 -15.14
N GLN A 103 42.15 -28.27 -15.00
CA GLN A 103 43.33 -27.46 -15.27
C GLN A 103 44.29 -27.66 -14.10
N LEU A 104 45.52 -28.11 -14.36
CA LEU A 104 46.56 -28.10 -13.33
C LEU A 104 46.81 -26.67 -12.89
N SER A 105 46.95 -26.46 -11.58
CA SER A 105 47.43 -25.18 -11.05
C SER A 105 48.90 -24.97 -11.48
N ASP A 106 49.35 -23.71 -11.47
CA ASP A 106 50.73 -23.38 -11.86
C ASP A 106 51.76 -24.13 -10.98
N GLU A 107 51.45 -24.29 -9.69
CA GLU A 107 52.26 -25.07 -8.73
C GLU A 107 52.33 -26.57 -9.06
N GLU A 108 51.23 -27.15 -9.55
CA GLU A 108 51.20 -28.56 -9.98
C GLU A 108 51.93 -28.75 -11.31
N ARG A 109 51.93 -27.75 -12.21
CA ARG A 109 52.68 -27.79 -13.48
C ARG A 109 54.19 -27.76 -13.23
N ASP A 110 54.65 -26.93 -12.31
CA ASP A 110 56.08 -26.78 -12.01
C ASP A 110 56.67 -28.05 -11.37
N ASN A 111 55.91 -28.76 -10.53
CA ASN A 111 56.35 -30.03 -9.94
C ASN A 111 56.51 -31.18 -10.94
N ILE A 112 55.83 -31.13 -12.09
CA ILE A 112 55.94 -32.16 -13.14
C ILE A 112 57.15 -31.91 -14.06
N LEU A 113 57.66 -30.67 -14.09
CA LEU A 113 58.78 -30.26 -14.93
C LEU A 113 60.15 -30.45 -14.27
N GLN A 114 60.20 -30.87 -13.00
CA GLN A 114 61.42 -31.31 -12.30
C GLN A 114 61.65 -32.81 -12.45
#